data_AF-H9FFY7-F1
#
_entry.id   AF-H9FFY7-F1
#
_cell.length_a   1.000
_cell.length_b   1.000
_cell.length_c   1.000
_cell.angle_alpha   90.00
_cell.angle_beta   90.00
_cell.angle_gamma   90.00
#
_symmetry.space_group_name_H-M   'P 1'
#
loop_
_entity.id
_entity.type
_entity.pdbx_description
1 polymer ?
#
loop_
_entity_poly.entity_id
_entity_poly.type
_entity_poly.pdbx_seq_one_letter_code
_entity_poly.pdbx_strand_id
1 'polypeptide(L)'
;LSDLSGFRCFHRNAEDLLDQLKLYEQEQFDDWSRDIQSGLSDSRSGLCIEASSRIMELDSNDGSLKVHYSDRLVILLREVRQLSALGFVIPAKIQQVANIAQKFCKQAIILK
;
A
#
# COMPACT_ATOMS: atom_id res chain seq x y z
N LEU A 1 14.59 1.60 -40.00
CA LEU A 1 14.68 2.72 -39.03
C LEU A 1 16.08 2.86 -38.42
N SER A 2 16.83 1.76 -38.27
CA SER A 2 18.22 1.71 -37.77
C SER A 2 19.25 2.49 -38.58
N ASP A 3 18.96 2.80 -39.85
CA ASP A 3 19.90 3.40 -40.80
C ASP A 3 19.79 4.94 -40.89
N LEU A 4 18.91 5.55 -40.09
CA LEU A 4 18.81 7.01 -39.96
C LEU A 4 19.95 7.54 -39.09
N SER A 5 20.65 8.57 -39.56
CA SER A 5 21.87 9.12 -38.94
C SER A 5 21.71 9.70 -37.52
N GLY A 6 20.49 9.81 -36.99
CA GLY A 6 20.21 10.19 -35.60
C GLY A 6 19.65 9.06 -34.73
N PHE A 7 19.24 7.93 -35.32
CA PHE A 7 18.49 6.90 -34.61
C PHE A 7 19.31 6.28 -33.47
N ARG A 8 20.59 6.00 -33.68
CA ARG A 8 21.45 5.40 -32.66
C ARG A 8 21.63 6.30 -31.44
N CYS A 9 21.77 7.61 -31.65
CA CYS A 9 21.90 8.58 -30.56
C CYS A 9 20.57 8.70 -29.80
N PHE A 10 19.45 8.84 -30.51
CA PHE A 10 18.12 8.87 -29.90
C PHE A 10 17.84 7.59 -29.11
N HIS A 11 18.12 6.41 -29.67
CA HIS A 11 17.92 5.12 -29.03
C HIS A 11 18.70 5.02 -27.72
N ARG A 12 20.00 5.38 -27.74
CA ARG A 12 20.82 5.38 -26.53
C ARG A 12 20.24 6.30 -25.46
N ASN A 13 19.86 7.53 -25.81
CA ASN A 13 19.28 8.46 -24.85
C ASN A 13 17.93 7.97 -24.30
N ALA A 14 17.12 7.29 -25.13
CA ALA A 14 15.86 6.70 -24.72
C ALA A 14 16.07 5.50 -23.78
N GLU A 15 17.08 4.67 -24.02
CA GLU A 15 17.49 3.59 -23.12
C GLU A 15 18.00 4.14 -21.78
N ASP A 16 18.90 5.12 -21.81
CA ASP A 16 19.44 5.78 -20.61
C ASP A 16 18.31 6.39 -19.76
N LEU A 17 17.31 7.01 -20.41
CA LEU A 17 16.14 7.55 -19.73
C LEU A 17 15.25 6.45 -19.17
N LEU A 18 15.02 5.37 -19.93
CA LEU A 18 14.21 4.24 -19.49
C LEU A 18 14.83 3.59 -18.25
N ASP A 19 16.14 3.43 -18.22
CA ASP A 19 16.84 2.84 -17.07
C ASP A 19 16.80 3.76 -15.85
N GLN A 20 16.91 5.08 -16.03
CA GLN A 20 16.69 6.04 -14.94
C GLN A 20 15.26 5.96 -14.39
N LEU A 21 14.25 5.81 -15.24
CA LEU A 21 12.86 5.68 -14.81
C LEU A 21 12.62 4.39 -14.02
N LYS A 22 13.23 3.27 -14.43
CA LYS A 22 13.14 2.01 -13.68
C LYS A 22 13.81 2.10 -12.31
N LEU A 23 14.98 2.74 -12.24
CA LEU A 23 15.67 2.97 -10.97
C LEU A 23 14.83 3.83 -10.04
N TYR A 24 14.28 4.93 -10.56
CA TYR A 24 13.41 5.81 -9.79
C TYR A 24 12.16 5.07 -9.29
N GLU A 25 11.50 4.28 -10.15
CA GLU A 25 10.34 3.46 -9.78
C GLU A 25 10.67 2.50 -8.63
N GLN A 26 11.83 1.84 -8.70
CA GLN A 26 12.29 0.93 -7.65
C GLN A 26 12.56 1.67 -6.34
N GLU A 27 13.28 2.78 -6.39
CA GLU A 27 13.58 3.60 -5.20
C GLU A 27 12.30 4.09 -4.51
N GLN A 28 11.32 4.58 -5.27
CA GLN A 28 10.04 5.02 -4.71
C GLN A 28 9.29 3.87 -4.02
N PHE A 29 9.31 2.67 -4.61
CA PHE A 29 8.69 1.50 -3.99
C PHE A 29 9.42 1.04 -2.72
N ASP A 30 10.75 1.09 -2.73
CA ASP A 30 11.59 0.71 -1.59
C ASP A 30 11.41 1.69 -0.42
N ASP A 31 11.34 2.98 -0.70
CA ASP A 31 11.09 4.02 0.30
C ASP A 31 9.69 3.87 0.91
N TRP A 32 8.66 3.72 0.06
CA TRP A 32 7.31 3.42 0.55
C TRP A 32 7.29 2.17 1.43
N SER A 33 7.94 1.08 0.99
CA SER A 33 7.99 -0.18 1.75
C SER A 33 8.62 0.00 3.13
N ARG A 34 9.71 0.78 3.20
CA ARG A 34 10.41 1.09 4.45
C ARG A 34 9.56 1.93 5.39
N ASP A 35 8.89 2.95 4.86
CA ASP A 35 8.01 3.84 5.62
C ASP A 35 6.80 3.10 6.19
N ILE A 36 6.18 2.22 5.41
CA ILE A 36 5.07 1.41 5.92
C ILE A 36 5.57 0.42 6.97
N GLN A 37 6.70 -0.26 6.76
CA GLN A 37 7.23 -1.21 7.74
C GLN A 37 7.63 -0.56 9.07
N SER A 38 8.18 0.66 9.03
CA SER A 38 8.49 1.44 10.22
C SER A 38 7.19 1.84 10.94
N GLY A 39 6.19 2.33 10.21
CA GLY A 39 4.88 2.66 10.77
C GLY A 39 4.17 1.44 11.38
N LEU A 40 4.23 0.27 10.76
CA LEU A 40 3.69 -0.97 11.31
C LEU A 40 4.37 -1.42 12.61
N SER A 41 5.58 -0.93 12.88
CA SER A 41 6.33 -1.24 14.10
C SER A 41 6.12 -0.17 15.19
N ASP A 42 5.50 0.96 14.84
CA ASP A 42 5.12 2.03 15.76
C ASP A 42 3.61 1.95 16.08
N SER A 43 3.28 1.70 17.35
CA SER A 43 1.90 1.60 17.82
C SER A 43 1.13 2.92 17.74
N ARG A 44 1.82 4.06 17.58
CA ARG A 44 1.20 5.40 17.47
C ARG A 44 0.98 5.84 16.02
N SER A 45 1.48 5.10 15.03
CA SER A 45 1.41 5.47 13.61
C SER A 45 0.00 5.40 13.01
N GLY A 46 -0.95 4.77 13.72
CA GLY A 46 -2.27 4.44 13.20
C GLY A 46 -2.28 3.28 12.20
N LEU A 47 -1.13 2.73 11.81
CA LEU A 47 -1.04 1.53 10.98
C LEU A 47 -1.02 0.23 11.79
N CYS A 48 -0.67 0.31 13.07
CA CYS A 48 -0.65 -0.84 13.95
C CYS A 48 -2.07 -1.31 14.24
N ILE A 49 -2.40 -2.52 13.78
CA ILE A 49 -3.60 -3.26 14.17
C ILE A 49 -3.22 -4.05 15.43
N GLU A 50 -2.95 -3.37 16.55
CA GLU A 50 -2.84 -4.09 17.81
C GLU A 50 -4.20 -4.72 18.09
N ALA A 51 -4.22 -6.03 18.35
CA ALA A 51 -5.41 -6.78 18.73
C ALA A 51 -6.05 -6.32 20.07
N SER A 52 -5.65 -5.16 20.58
CA SER A 52 -6.07 -4.60 21.85
C SER A 52 -7.22 -3.59 21.65
N SER A 53 -8.43 -4.11 21.80
CA SER A 53 -9.57 -3.47 22.48
C SER A 53 -10.47 -2.43 21.77
N ARG A 54 -10.15 -1.89 20.58
CA ARG A 54 -11.04 -0.84 20.03
C ARG A 54 -11.12 -0.65 18.51
N ILE A 55 -10.66 -1.62 17.72
CA ILE A 55 -10.89 -1.56 16.27
C ILE A 55 -12.34 -1.91 15.94
N MET A 56 -13.02 -2.66 16.80
CA MET A 56 -14.43 -3.03 16.69
C MET A 56 -15.09 -2.86 18.05
N GLU A 57 -15.95 -1.85 18.20
CA GLU A 57 -16.84 -1.74 19.35
C GLU A 57 -18.26 -2.12 18.91
N LEU A 58 -18.87 -3.07 19.63
CA LEU A 58 -20.29 -3.33 19.52
C LEU A 58 -21.00 -2.31 20.41
N ASP A 59 -21.79 -1.41 19.83
CA ASP A 59 -22.57 -0.45 20.60
C ASP A 59 -23.68 -1.19 21.34
N SER A 60 -23.58 -1.28 22.65
CA SER A 60 -24.54 -2.01 23.49
C SER A 60 -25.97 -1.43 23.43
N ASN A 61 -26.14 -0.20 22.93
CA ASN A 61 -27.45 0.45 22.84
C ASN A 61 -28.20 0.17 21.53
N ASP A 62 -27.48 -0.11 20.44
CA ASP A 62 -28.02 -0.22 19.07
C ASP A 62 -27.73 -1.61 18.46
N GLY A 63 -26.65 -2.27 18.89
CA GLY A 63 -26.17 -3.51 18.29
C GLY A 63 -25.24 -3.29 17.10
N SER A 64 -24.99 -2.04 16.69
CA SER A 64 -24.06 -1.71 15.59
C SER A 64 -22.60 -1.97 15.94
N LEU A 65 -21.89 -2.61 15.00
CA LEU A 65 -20.45 -2.83 15.09
C LEU A 65 -19.71 -1.63 14.47
N LYS A 66 -19.11 -0.79 15.32
CA LYS A 66 -18.34 0.40 14.91
C LYS A 66 -16.88 0.02 14.72
N VAL A 67 -16.39 0.18 13.48
CA VAL A 67 -14.99 -0.10 13.15
C VAL A 67 -14.18 1.18 13.08
N HIS A 68 -13.23 1.33 14.00
CA HIS A 68 -12.36 2.51 14.07
C HIS A 68 -11.13 2.30 13.18
N TYR A 69 -11.25 2.65 11.91
CA TYR A 69 -10.09 2.80 11.03
C TYR A 69 -9.41 4.14 11.28
N SER A 70 -8.08 4.13 11.41
CA SER A 70 -7.31 5.35 11.19
C SER A 70 -7.36 5.71 9.70
N ASP A 71 -7.31 7.00 9.38
CA ASP A 71 -7.21 7.46 7.99
C ASP A 71 -5.99 6.86 7.28
N ARG A 72 -4.89 6.67 8.02
CA ARG A 72 -3.65 6.09 7.50
C ARG A 72 -3.82 4.63 7.07
N LEU A 73 -4.61 3.83 7.78
CA LEU A 73 -4.89 2.44 7.42
C LEU A 73 -5.77 2.33 6.15
N VAL A 74 -6.72 3.26 5.96
CA VAL A 74 -7.51 3.35 4.73
C VAL A 74 -6.62 3.71 3.54
N ILE A 75 -5.68 4.63 3.73
CA ILE A 75 -4.69 4.98 2.72
C ILE A 75 -3.83 3.76 2.36
N LEU A 76 -3.30 3.03 3.34
CA LEU A 76 -2.51 1.81 3.10
C LEU A 76 -3.28 0.77 2.26
N LEU A 77 -4.57 0.56 2.53
CA LEU A 77 -5.40 -0.35 1.74
C LEU A 77 -5.51 0.06 0.27
N ARG A 78 -5.55 1.36 -0.01
CA ARG A 78 -5.56 1.89 -1.39
C ARG A 78 -4.19 1.72 -2.04
N GLU A 79 -3.12 2.08 -1.35
CA GLU A 79 -1.73 1.94 -1.83
C GLU A 79 -1.43 0.48 -2.20
N VAL A 80 -1.73 -0.49 -1.32
CA VAL A 80 -1.53 -1.92 -1.58
C VAL A 80 -2.29 -2.39 -2.82
N ARG A 81 -3.54 -1.95 -2.99
CA ARG A 81 -4.33 -2.28 -4.20
C ARG A 81 -3.70 -1.70 -5.46
N GLN A 82 -3.28 -0.44 -5.43
CA GLN A 82 -2.70 0.25 -6.59
C GLN A 82 -1.37 -0.40 -6.99
N LEU A 83 -0.47 -0.60 -6.02
CA LEU A 83 0.83 -1.22 -6.25
C LEU A 83 0.69 -2.66 -6.76
N SER A 84 -0.24 -3.44 -6.21
CA SER A 84 -0.52 -4.79 -6.73
C SER A 84 -1.03 -4.75 -8.18
N ALA A 85 -1.88 -3.77 -8.52
CA ALA A 85 -2.39 -3.62 -9.89
C ALA A 85 -1.32 -3.18 -10.90
N LEU A 86 -0.27 -2.50 -10.42
CA LEU A 86 0.91 -2.14 -11.20
C LEU A 86 1.92 -3.29 -11.31
N GLY A 87 1.70 -4.41 -10.62
CA GLY A 87 2.57 -5.61 -10.68
C GLY A 87 3.65 -5.67 -9.61
N PHE A 88 3.65 -4.76 -8.63
CA PHE A 88 4.60 -4.81 -7.51
C PHE A 88 4.29 -5.97 -6.56
N VAL A 89 5.34 -6.62 -6.08
CA VAL A 89 5.23 -7.67 -5.07
C VAL A 89 5.24 -7.02 -3.69
N ILE A 90 4.06 -6.99 -3.05
CA ILE A 90 3.89 -6.39 -1.74
C ILE A 90 4.60 -7.23 -0.66
N PRO A 91 5.44 -6.63 0.21
CA PRO A 91 6.09 -7.34 1.31
C PRO A 91 5.08 -8.06 2.21
N ALA A 92 5.38 -9.31 2.61
CA ALA A 92 4.44 -10.19 3.29
C ALA A 92 3.84 -9.58 4.58
N LYS A 93 4.64 -8.86 5.37
CA LYS A 93 4.18 -8.16 6.59
C LYS A 93 3.10 -7.12 6.28
N ILE A 94 3.29 -6.33 5.23
CA ILE A 94 2.32 -5.31 4.78
C ILE A 94 1.05 -5.98 4.25
N GLN A 95 1.22 -7.02 3.42
CA GLN A 95 0.10 -7.77 2.85
C GLN A 95 -0.77 -8.42 3.94
N GLN A 96 -0.15 -8.97 5.00
CA GLN A 96 -0.88 -9.54 6.13
C GLN A 96 -1.76 -8.51 6.83
N VAL A 97 -1.21 -7.33 7.12
CA VAL A 97 -1.95 -6.23 7.78
C VAL A 97 -3.10 -5.74 6.89
N ALA A 98 -2.84 -5.54 5.60
CA ALA A 98 -3.88 -5.18 4.63
C ALA A 98 -5.01 -6.22 4.57
N ASN A 99 -4.68 -7.51 4.55
CA ASN A 99 -5.67 -8.59 4.54
C ASN A 99 -6.51 -8.61 5.82
N ILE A 100 -5.90 -8.40 6.98
CA ILE A 100 -6.58 -8.32 8.27
C ILE A 100 -7.53 -7.10 8.27
N ALA A 101 -7.02 -5.93 7.89
CA ALA A 101 -7.81 -4.71 7.79
C ALA A 101 -9.00 -4.87 6.83
N GLN A 102 -8.80 -5.51 5.68
CA GLN A 102 -9.87 -5.74 4.72
C GLN A 102 -10.96 -6.70 5.25
N LYS A 103 -10.59 -7.73 6.02
CA LYS A 103 -11.56 -8.62 6.68
C LYS A 103 -12.45 -7.84 7.66
N PHE A 104 -11.85 -6.98 8.48
CA PHE A 104 -12.61 -6.12 9.39
C PHE A 104 -13.58 -5.19 8.62
N CYS A 105 -13.20 -4.71 7.44
CA CYS A 105 -14.01 -3.78 6.65
C CYS A 105 -15.25 -4.49 6.09
N LYS A 106 -15.08 -5.73 5.60
CA LYS A 106 -16.20 -6.55 5.13
C LYS A 106 -17.18 -6.88 6.24
N GLN A 107 -16.70 -7.24 7.43
CA GLN A 107 -17.55 -7.55 8.57
C GLN A 107 -18.30 -6.29 9.06
N ALA A 108 -17.68 -5.11 9.02
CA ALA A 108 -18.33 -3.82 9.33
C ALA A 108 -19.51 -3.50 8.40
N ILE A 109 -19.43 -3.92 7.14
CA ILE A 109 -20.44 -3.64 6.11
C ILE A 109 -21.61 -4.64 6.18
N ILE A 110 -21.37 -5.87 6.63
CA ILE A 110 -22.40 -6.93 6.71
C ILE A 110 -23.35 -6.74 7.90
N LEU A 111 -22.95 -5.99 8.93
CA LEU A 111 -23.76 -5.70 10.13
C LEU A 111 -24.59 -4.40 10.01
N LYS A 112 -24.90 -3.96 8.78
CA LYS A 112 -25.76 -2.80 8.49
C LYS A 112 -27.20 -3.21 8.17
#